data_AF-A0A9D9DNG1-F1
#
_entry.id   AF-A0A9D9DNG1-F1
#
_cell.length_a   1.000
_cell.length_b   1.000
_cell.length_c   1.000
_cell.angle_alpha   90.00
_cell.angle_beta   90.00
_cell.angle_gamma   90.00
#
_symmetry.space_group_name_H-M   'P 1'
#
loop_
_entity.id
_entity.type
_entity.pdbx_description
1 polymer ?
#
loop_
_entity_poly.entity_id
_entity_poly.type
_entity_poly.pdbx_seq_one_letter_code
_entity_poly.pdbx_strand_id
1 'polypeptide(L)'
;MGMSASQARLLSLTARMTDNENSAQDITYSKIRLANQTEELNNEYLDALDATKLTVLTGFKDSEEIYTDISYGLMTGYNTVAAGKQYVVTDVKGRVLVTAEYAAAFEAGNGDLNKFLAELGYSQATIDVSANSEASDTDKALAKQKVHEAWDQYLTSVGLHYGDEEHGLEFGYTSFGNEPYNGYPTYTLIDLNTGAQSTKALVYEGSTQEQREFYDYAVALTEAYYGTSDSVNTLKTAADSENAGYIKYLSNIFQKMLSAGYYTEEEPTETIKDNAWFEKQLKDGKLLLEYYSTTEKKFVSTSIDSDTAIQEVEDERELSLIEQKYNNQLDDLEAKDNQFDLELKKLDTEHNALQTEYDAVKSVIEKNVEKTFNIFS
;
A
#
# COMPACT_ATOMS: atom_id res chain seq x y z
N MET A 1 57.09 -39.35 -51.99
CA MET A 1 56.41 -39.28 -50.67
C MET A 1 55.85 -37.88 -50.32
N GLY A 2 56.08 -36.81 -51.11
CA GLY A 2 55.86 -35.44 -50.62
C GLY A 2 54.46 -34.82 -50.75
N MET A 3 53.68 -35.11 -51.80
CA MET A 3 52.48 -34.32 -52.13
C MET A 3 51.25 -34.58 -51.24
N SER A 4 50.94 -35.84 -50.92
CA SER A 4 49.77 -36.14 -50.07
C SER A 4 49.96 -35.66 -48.62
N ALA A 5 51.20 -35.71 -48.12
CA ALA A 5 51.54 -35.22 -46.78
C ALA A 5 51.49 -33.69 -46.70
N SER A 6 51.95 -32.98 -47.73
CA SER A 6 51.87 -31.51 -47.77
C SER A 6 50.44 -31.01 -47.98
N GLN A 7 49.63 -31.71 -48.79
CA GLN A 7 48.19 -31.41 -48.91
C GLN A 7 47.44 -31.65 -47.60
N ALA A 8 47.71 -32.77 -46.90
CA ALA A 8 47.11 -33.02 -45.58
C ALA A 8 47.49 -31.95 -44.55
N ARG A 9 48.75 -31.47 -44.57
CA ARG A 9 49.19 -30.37 -43.72
C ARG A 9 48.51 -29.05 -44.07
N LEU A 10 48.35 -28.74 -45.36
CA LEU A 10 47.63 -27.55 -45.84
C LEU A 10 46.19 -27.54 -45.31
N LEU A 11 45.46 -28.66 -45.47
CA LEU A 11 44.10 -28.83 -44.92
C LEU A 11 44.06 -28.67 -43.40
N SER A 12 45.06 -29.18 -42.67
CA SER A 12 45.13 -29.00 -41.21
C SER A 12 45.38 -27.55 -40.79
N LEU A 13 46.18 -26.80 -41.56
CA LEU A 13 46.43 -25.38 -41.31
C LEU A 13 45.19 -24.54 -41.61
N THR A 14 44.48 -24.87 -42.70
CA THR A 14 43.18 -24.23 -43.02
C THR A 14 42.16 -24.47 -41.91
N ALA A 15 42.02 -25.71 -41.42
CA ALA A 15 41.12 -26.01 -40.31
C ALA A 15 41.46 -25.19 -39.06
N ARG A 16 42.75 -25.13 -38.68
CA ARG A 16 43.20 -24.33 -37.54
C ARG A 16 42.98 -22.82 -37.72
N MET A 17 43.16 -22.29 -38.93
CA MET A 17 42.85 -20.89 -39.22
C MET A 17 41.36 -20.61 -39.09
N THR A 18 40.51 -21.48 -39.63
CA THR A 18 39.05 -21.37 -39.49
C THR A 18 38.62 -21.46 -38.03
N ASP A 19 39.21 -22.36 -37.23
CA ASP A 19 38.93 -22.45 -35.80
C ASP A 19 39.37 -21.18 -35.04
N ASN A 20 40.50 -20.60 -35.42
CA ASN A 20 41.00 -19.34 -34.85
C ASN A 20 40.08 -18.16 -35.22
N GLU A 21 39.67 -18.04 -36.49
CA GLU A 21 38.70 -17.03 -36.94
C GLU A 21 37.34 -17.19 -36.25
N ASN A 22 36.86 -18.42 -36.08
CA ASN A 22 35.63 -18.69 -35.34
C ASN A 22 35.76 -18.25 -33.87
N SER A 23 36.89 -18.54 -33.23
CA SER A 23 37.16 -18.10 -31.85
C SER A 23 37.21 -16.57 -31.75
N ALA A 24 37.82 -15.90 -32.72
CA ALA A 24 37.86 -14.43 -32.75
C ALA A 24 36.46 -13.82 -32.95
N GLN A 25 35.62 -14.44 -33.78
CA GLN A 25 34.22 -14.04 -33.95
C GLN A 25 33.42 -14.23 -32.64
N ASP A 26 33.59 -15.36 -31.94
CA ASP A 26 32.91 -15.63 -30.66
C ASP A 26 33.27 -14.59 -29.59
N ILE A 27 34.55 -14.20 -29.50
CA ILE A 27 35.01 -13.13 -28.60
C ILE A 27 34.42 -11.79 -29.03
N THR A 28 34.40 -11.49 -30.34
CA THR A 28 33.80 -10.25 -30.87
C THR A 28 32.32 -10.15 -30.51
N TYR A 29 31.56 -11.23 -30.64
CA TYR A 29 30.16 -11.27 -30.19
C TYR A 29 30.02 -11.06 -28.68
N SER A 30 30.95 -11.59 -27.90
CA SER A 30 30.98 -11.39 -26.45
C SER A 30 31.29 -9.93 -26.08
N LYS A 31 32.17 -9.25 -26.82
CA LYS A 31 32.40 -7.80 -26.68
C LYS A 31 31.15 -6.97 -26.99
N ILE A 32 30.42 -7.29 -28.07
CA ILE A 32 29.16 -6.60 -28.40
C ILE A 32 28.15 -6.75 -27.26
N ARG A 33 28.00 -7.95 -26.72
CA ARG A 33 27.12 -8.19 -25.56
C ARG A 33 27.57 -7.42 -24.33
N LEU A 34 28.89 -7.36 -24.07
CA LEU A 34 29.44 -6.59 -22.96
C LEU A 34 29.17 -5.09 -23.13
N ALA A 35 29.34 -4.54 -24.34
CA ALA A 35 29.00 -3.16 -24.64
C ALA A 35 27.52 -2.85 -24.38
N ASN A 36 26.61 -3.76 -24.77
CA ASN A 36 25.18 -3.62 -24.45
C ASN A 36 24.93 -3.64 -22.93
N GLN A 37 25.65 -4.48 -22.17
CA GLN A 37 25.56 -4.50 -20.70
C GLN A 37 26.07 -3.20 -20.07
N THR A 38 27.15 -2.63 -20.60
CA THR A 38 27.65 -1.32 -20.15
C THR A 38 26.64 -0.21 -20.43
N GLU A 39 25.96 -0.24 -21.58
CA GLU A 39 24.90 0.71 -21.90
C GLU A 39 23.69 0.56 -20.98
N GLU A 40 23.26 -0.68 -20.71
CA GLU A 40 22.17 -0.97 -19.75
C GLU A 40 22.52 -0.47 -18.34
N LEU A 41 23.73 -0.76 -17.85
CA LEU A 41 24.21 -0.29 -16.54
C LEU A 41 24.25 1.24 -16.45
N ASN A 42 24.64 1.92 -17.53
CA ASN A 42 24.61 3.39 -17.60
C ASN A 42 23.18 3.93 -17.49
N ASN A 43 22.23 3.32 -18.21
CA ASN A 43 20.83 3.74 -18.15
C ASN A 43 20.23 3.50 -16.77
N GLU A 44 20.50 2.34 -16.15
CA GLU A 44 20.08 2.07 -14.76
C GLU A 44 20.65 3.10 -13.77
N TYR A 45 21.91 3.52 -13.95
CA TYR A 45 22.52 4.57 -13.13
C TYR A 45 21.87 5.94 -13.33
N LEU A 46 21.57 6.31 -14.58
CA LEU A 46 20.88 7.58 -14.88
C LEU A 46 19.45 7.58 -14.35
N ASP A 47 18.71 6.49 -14.51
CA ASP A 47 17.35 6.33 -13.96
C ASP A 47 17.36 6.43 -12.42
N ALA A 48 18.40 5.89 -11.78
CA ALA A 48 18.57 5.97 -10.34
C ALA A 48 19.00 7.36 -9.85
N LEU A 49 19.73 8.12 -10.69
CA LEU A 49 20.10 9.51 -10.41
C LEU A 49 18.89 10.45 -10.54
N ASP A 50 18.03 10.20 -11.53
CA ASP A 50 16.80 10.96 -11.77
C ASP A 50 15.63 10.46 -10.89
N ALA A 51 15.86 9.44 -10.06
CA ALA A 51 14.83 8.87 -9.20
C ALA A 51 14.36 9.88 -8.15
N THR A 52 13.07 10.16 -8.20
CA THR A 52 12.37 10.95 -7.20
C THR A 52 11.67 10.05 -6.20
N LYS A 53 11.46 10.56 -5.00
CA LYS A 53 10.61 9.95 -3.98
C LYS A 53 9.48 10.87 -3.55
N LEU A 54 8.40 10.30 -3.06
CA LEU A 54 7.31 11.05 -2.46
C LEU A 54 7.53 11.18 -0.95
N THR A 55 7.43 12.41 -0.45
CA THR A 55 7.47 12.70 0.98
C THR A 55 6.24 13.49 1.39
N VAL A 56 5.85 13.32 2.65
CA VAL A 56 4.63 13.89 3.22
C VAL A 56 5.00 14.78 4.39
N LEU A 57 4.36 15.94 4.47
CA LEU A 57 4.53 16.87 5.60
C LEU A 57 3.90 16.27 6.87
N THR A 58 4.74 15.89 7.82
CA THR A 58 4.32 15.22 9.08
C THR A 58 4.36 16.14 10.28
N GLY A 59 5.03 17.29 10.21
CA GLY A 59 5.00 18.27 11.29
C GLY A 59 5.89 19.47 11.04
N PHE A 60 6.09 20.24 12.10
CA PHE A 60 6.96 21.40 12.12
C PHE A 60 7.91 21.30 13.32
N LYS A 61 9.19 21.54 13.09
CA LYS A 61 10.18 21.76 14.15
C LYS A 61 10.46 23.26 14.19
N ASP A 62 9.93 23.93 15.21
CA ASP A 62 9.89 25.39 15.29
C ASP A 62 9.11 26.00 14.11
N SER A 63 9.81 26.42 13.05
CA SER A 63 9.23 26.94 11.81
C SER A 63 9.68 26.16 10.57
N GLU A 64 10.42 25.07 10.75
CA GLU A 64 10.88 24.21 9.66
C GLU A 64 9.93 23.03 9.46
N GLU A 65 9.51 22.84 8.21
CA GLU A 65 8.67 21.72 7.80
C GLU A 65 9.44 20.39 7.89
N ILE A 66 8.83 19.39 8.52
CA ILE A 66 9.37 18.04 8.61
C ILE A 66 8.63 17.15 7.62
N TYR A 67 9.40 16.54 6.73
CA TYR A 67 8.91 15.59 5.75
C TYR A 67 9.41 14.18 6.04
N THR A 68 8.52 13.21 5.85
CA THR A 68 8.81 11.78 5.98
C THR A 68 8.42 11.08 4.68
N ASP A 69 9.14 10.03 4.30
CA ASP A 69 8.78 9.23 3.12
C ASP A 69 7.33 8.76 3.18
N ILE A 70 6.67 8.78 2.02
CA ILE A 70 5.31 8.31 1.92
C ILE A 70 5.24 6.83 2.29
N SER A 71 4.23 6.46 3.06
CA SER A 71 3.90 5.08 3.34
C SER A 71 2.40 4.95 3.53
N TYR A 72 1.86 3.76 3.31
CA TYR A 72 0.43 3.51 3.54
C TYR A 72 0.04 3.88 4.98
N GLY A 73 0.81 3.40 5.96
CA GLY A 73 0.54 3.69 7.38
C GLY A 73 0.62 5.17 7.74
N LEU A 74 1.52 5.93 7.10
CA LEU A 74 1.59 7.38 7.28
C LEU A 74 0.38 8.07 6.67
N MET A 75 -0.02 7.71 5.45
CA MET A 75 -1.14 8.36 4.77
C MET A 75 -2.47 8.05 5.44
N THR A 76 -2.73 6.77 5.74
CA THR A 76 -4.01 6.37 6.31
C THR A 76 -4.06 6.54 7.82
N GLY A 77 -2.95 6.80 8.51
CA GLY A 77 -2.91 6.89 9.97
C GLY A 77 -3.72 8.05 10.57
N TYR A 78 -4.06 7.94 11.85
CA TYR A 78 -4.75 9.01 12.57
C TYR A 78 -3.76 10.09 13.01
N ASN A 79 -4.02 11.35 12.62
CA ASN A 79 -3.20 12.53 12.95
C ASN A 79 -1.70 12.38 12.60
N THR A 80 -1.39 11.61 11.58
CA THR A 80 -0.02 11.35 11.11
C THR A 80 0.49 12.42 10.14
N VAL A 81 -0.41 13.15 9.50
CA VAL A 81 -0.10 14.23 8.55
C VAL A 81 -0.32 15.59 9.21
N ALA A 82 0.59 16.54 8.96
CA ALA A 82 0.54 17.87 9.60
C ALA A 82 -0.70 18.67 9.21
N ALA A 83 -1.25 18.42 8.03
CA ALA A 83 -2.45 19.07 7.53
C ALA A 83 -3.72 18.69 8.33
N GLY A 84 -3.66 17.70 9.23
CA GLY A 84 -4.81 17.18 9.97
C GLY A 84 -5.87 16.53 9.07
N LYS A 85 -5.53 16.29 7.80
CA LYS A 85 -6.40 15.62 6.83
C LYS A 85 -6.41 14.12 7.14
N GLN A 86 -7.59 13.52 7.05
CA GLN A 86 -7.71 12.06 7.06
C GLN A 86 -7.69 11.56 5.62
N TYR A 87 -6.76 10.66 5.29
CA TYR A 87 -6.72 10.03 3.97
C TYR A 87 -7.20 8.58 4.02
N VAL A 88 -7.69 8.13 2.87
CA VAL A 88 -7.85 6.72 2.53
C VAL A 88 -7.20 6.46 1.18
N VAL A 89 -6.79 5.20 0.99
CA VAL A 89 -6.26 4.71 -0.27
C VAL A 89 -7.35 3.87 -0.93
N THR A 90 -7.58 4.08 -2.22
CA THR A 90 -8.54 3.31 -3.00
C THR A 90 -7.91 2.68 -4.23
N ASP A 91 -8.52 1.61 -4.73
CA ASP A 91 -8.20 1.11 -6.06
C ASP A 91 -8.89 1.97 -7.15
N VAL A 92 -8.56 1.72 -8.41
CA VAL A 92 -9.21 2.39 -9.56
C VAL A 92 -10.73 2.17 -9.65
N LYS A 93 -11.30 1.25 -8.86
CA LYS A 93 -12.75 0.99 -8.76
C LYS A 93 -13.40 1.71 -7.57
N GLY A 94 -12.61 2.41 -6.75
CA GLY A 94 -13.06 3.15 -5.58
C GLY A 94 -13.15 2.33 -4.29
N ARG A 95 -12.79 1.03 -4.30
CA ARG A 95 -12.79 0.20 -3.09
C ARG A 95 -11.65 0.62 -2.18
N VAL A 96 -11.90 0.67 -0.87
CA VAL A 96 -10.90 1.10 0.11
C VAL A 96 -9.89 -0.01 0.38
N LEU A 97 -8.61 0.31 0.32
CA LEU A 97 -7.54 -0.55 0.83
C LEU A 97 -7.46 -0.41 2.35
N VAL A 98 -7.72 -1.50 3.07
CA VAL A 98 -7.70 -1.55 4.54
C VAL A 98 -6.76 -2.62 5.06
N THR A 99 -6.41 -2.53 6.35
CA THR A 99 -5.70 -3.61 7.04
C THR A 99 -6.62 -4.80 7.31
N ALA A 100 -6.04 -5.98 7.54
CA ALA A 100 -6.79 -7.17 7.92
C ALA A 100 -7.59 -6.99 9.21
N GLU A 101 -7.11 -6.16 10.15
CA GLU A 101 -7.79 -5.81 11.39
C GLU A 101 -9.11 -5.07 11.13
N TYR A 102 -9.09 -4.02 10.30
CA TYR A 102 -10.29 -3.28 9.95
C TYR A 102 -11.27 -4.10 9.11
N ALA A 103 -10.76 -4.95 8.20
CA ALA A 103 -11.59 -5.90 7.46
C ALA A 103 -12.32 -6.88 8.40
N ALA A 104 -11.61 -7.49 9.34
CA ALA A 104 -12.18 -8.43 10.30
C ALA A 104 -13.23 -7.75 11.21
N ALA A 105 -12.95 -6.55 11.72
CA ALA A 105 -13.91 -5.79 12.51
C ALA A 105 -15.18 -5.43 11.71
N PHE A 106 -15.03 -5.11 10.42
CA PHE A 106 -16.16 -4.78 9.55
C PHE A 106 -17.04 -6.01 9.26
N GLU A 107 -16.42 -7.16 9.01
CA GLU A 107 -17.11 -8.43 8.81
C GLU A 107 -17.84 -8.90 10.07
N ALA A 108 -17.20 -8.78 11.24
CA ALA A 108 -17.81 -9.09 12.53
C ALA A 108 -18.99 -8.17 12.85
N GLY A 109 -18.88 -6.88 12.53
CA GLY A 109 -19.96 -5.92 12.69
C GLY A 109 -21.13 -6.10 11.72
N ASN A 110 -20.92 -6.77 10.59
CA ASN A 110 -21.94 -7.01 9.55
C ASN A 110 -22.72 -5.74 9.16
N GLY A 111 -22.00 -4.62 9.02
CA GLY A 111 -22.57 -3.32 8.67
C GLY A 111 -23.16 -2.50 9.83
N ASP A 112 -22.93 -2.91 11.08
CA ASP A 112 -23.21 -2.12 12.29
C ASP A 112 -21.96 -1.36 12.74
N LEU A 113 -22.04 -0.02 12.78
CA LEU A 113 -20.93 0.86 13.20
C LEU A 113 -20.51 0.60 14.65
N ASN A 114 -21.47 0.38 15.54
CA ASN A 114 -21.20 0.21 16.96
C ASN A 114 -20.45 -1.09 17.24
N LYS A 115 -20.81 -2.17 16.54
CA LYS A 115 -20.06 -3.43 16.59
C LYS A 115 -18.67 -3.32 15.98
N PHE A 116 -18.56 -2.65 14.84
CA PHE A 116 -17.26 -2.36 14.23
C PHE A 116 -16.32 -1.63 15.21
N LEU A 117 -16.83 -0.59 15.87
CA LEU A 117 -16.07 0.14 16.89
C LEU A 117 -15.73 -0.74 18.10
N ALA A 118 -16.68 -1.56 18.57
CA ALA A 118 -16.48 -2.45 19.72
C ALA A 118 -15.38 -3.50 19.48
N GLU A 119 -15.32 -4.09 18.28
CA GLU A 119 -14.27 -5.03 17.87
C GLU A 119 -12.87 -4.37 17.87
N LEU A 120 -12.83 -3.06 17.61
CA LEU A 120 -11.59 -2.26 17.72
C LEU A 120 -11.34 -1.72 19.14
N GLY A 121 -12.21 -2.02 20.11
CA GLY A 121 -12.10 -1.60 21.51
C GLY A 121 -12.64 -0.20 21.81
N TYR A 122 -13.53 0.34 20.97
CA TYR A 122 -14.06 1.70 21.07
C TYR A 122 -15.59 1.74 21.14
N SER A 123 -16.13 2.83 21.69
CA SER A 123 -17.57 3.12 21.67
C SER A 123 -17.82 4.60 21.44
N GLN A 124 -18.74 4.94 20.55
CA GLN A 124 -19.13 6.34 20.32
C GLN A 124 -19.99 6.94 21.43
N ALA A 125 -20.29 6.19 22.50
CA ALA A 125 -21.04 6.70 23.64
C ALA A 125 -20.31 7.88 24.31
N THR A 126 -21.06 8.95 24.61
CA THR A 126 -20.58 10.18 25.27
C THR A 126 -20.99 10.25 26.75
N ILE A 127 -21.27 9.08 27.33
CA ILE A 127 -21.58 8.88 28.73
C ILE A 127 -20.55 7.92 29.34
N ASP A 128 -20.29 8.13 30.62
CA ASP A 128 -19.35 7.38 31.45
C ASP A 128 -20.04 6.76 32.69
N VAL A 129 -21.37 6.76 32.69
CA VAL A 129 -22.21 6.25 33.78
C VAL A 129 -23.18 5.23 33.22
N SER A 130 -23.27 4.07 33.87
CA SER A 130 -24.28 3.04 33.59
C SER A 130 -25.39 3.03 34.66
N ALA A 131 -26.55 2.46 34.34
CA ALA A 131 -27.71 2.37 35.24
C ALA A 131 -27.37 1.62 36.54
N ASN A 132 -26.53 0.60 36.45
CA ASN A 132 -26.11 -0.26 37.55
C ASN A 132 -24.84 0.23 38.26
N SER A 133 -24.28 1.38 37.87
CA SER A 133 -23.08 1.94 38.52
C SER A 133 -23.36 2.47 39.94
N GLU A 134 -22.29 2.71 40.70
CA GLU A 134 -22.34 3.38 42.02
C GLU A 134 -22.36 4.92 41.90
N ALA A 135 -22.61 5.47 40.70
CA ALA A 135 -22.68 6.91 40.48
C ALA A 135 -23.88 7.55 41.20
N SER A 136 -23.84 8.87 41.40
CA SER A 136 -24.92 9.58 42.08
C SER A 136 -26.22 9.55 41.27
N ASP A 137 -27.37 9.65 41.95
CA ASP A 137 -28.67 9.73 41.28
C ASP A 137 -28.73 10.90 40.28
N THR A 138 -28.02 11.99 40.57
CA THR A 138 -27.90 13.14 39.67
C THR A 138 -27.15 12.78 38.38
N ASP A 139 -26.03 12.07 38.48
CA ASP A 139 -25.23 11.69 37.30
C ASP A 139 -25.98 10.66 36.45
N LYS A 140 -26.68 9.72 37.10
CA LYS A 140 -27.56 8.77 36.43
C LYS A 140 -28.71 9.47 35.70
N ALA A 141 -29.30 10.49 36.31
CA ALA A 141 -30.36 11.29 35.68
C ALA A 141 -29.83 12.06 34.46
N LEU A 142 -28.62 12.62 34.54
CA LEU A 142 -27.97 13.33 33.43
C LEU A 142 -27.63 12.38 32.27
N ALA A 143 -27.11 11.18 32.57
CA ALA A 143 -26.85 10.16 31.55
C ALA A 143 -28.15 9.67 30.89
N LYS A 144 -29.21 9.43 31.68
CA LYS A 144 -30.54 9.12 31.15
C LYS A 144 -31.04 10.26 30.25
N GLN A 145 -30.91 11.52 30.67
CA GLN A 145 -31.29 12.66 29.85
C GLN A 145 -30.59 12.67 28.48
N LYS A 146 -29.28 12.42 28.43
CA LYS A 146 -28.54 12.32 27.15
C LYS A 146 -29.08 11.21 26.24
N VAL A 147 -29.48 10.06 26.81
CA VAL A 147 -30.12 8.97 26.05
C VAL A 147 -31.44 9.46 25.44
N HIS A 148 -32.28 10.16 26.21
CA HIS A 148 -33.53 10.73 25.71
C HIS A 148 -33.28 11.75 24.59
N GLU A 149 -32.37 12.70 24.80
CA GLU A 149 -32.03 13.72 23.80
C GLU A 149 -31.54 13.10 22.48
N ALA A 150 -30.75 12.03 22.54
CA ALA A 150 -30.28 11.32 21.34
C ALA A 150 -31.42 10.62 20.60
N TRP A 151 -32.32 9.94 21.32
CA TRP A 151 -33.49 9.34 20.69
C TRP A 151 -34.46 10.37 20.14
N ASP A 152 -34.64 11.51 20.81
CA ASP A 152 -35.49 12.60 20.32
C ASP A 152 -34.95 13.19 19.01
N GLN A 153 -33.62 13.35 18.89
CA GLN A 153 -32.98 13.77 17.64
C GLN A 153 -33.24 12.75 16.52
N TYR A 154 -33.03 11.46 16.80
CA TYR A 154 -33.31 10.39 15.84
C TYR A 154 -34.79 10.38 15.42
N LEU A 155 -35.73 10.34 16.36
CA LEU A 155 -37.16 10.28 16.12
C LEU A 155 -37.66 11.50 15.33
N THR A 156 -37.15 12.68 15.67
CA THR A 156 -37.40 13.91 14.90
C THR A 156 -36.90 13.77 13.46
N SER A 157 -35.70 13.23 13.25
CA SER A 157 -35.11 13.07 11.92
C SER A 157 -35.90 12.13 11.01
N VAL A 158 -36.62 11.15 11.57
CA VAL A 158 -37.49 10.22 10.83
C VAL A 158 -38.96 10.65 10.78
N GLY A 159 -39.29 11.84 11.30
CA GLY A 159 -40.64 12.40 11.29
C GLY A 159 -41.60 11.75 12.29
N LEU A 160 -41.08 11.07 13.30
CA LEU A 160 -41.86 10.50 14.40
C LEU A 160 -41.80 11.45 15.59
N HIS A 161 -42.76 12.36 15.69
CA HIS A 161 -42.88 13.27 16.84
C HIS A 161 -43.88 12.70 17.85
N TYR A 162 -43.44 12.52 19.10
CA TYR A 162 -44.30 12.23 20.23
C TYR A 162 -44.47 13.55 21.01
N GLY A 163 -45.69 14.11 20.99
CA GLY A 163 -45.97 15.49 21.38
C GLY A 163 -45.67 15.88 22.83
N ASP A 164 -45.57 17.20 23.03
CA ASP A 164 -44.94 17.91 24.16
C ASP A 164 -45.68 17.88 25.53
N GLU A 165 -46.80 17.19 25.68
CA GLU A 165 -47.57 17.18 26.94
C GLU A 165 -47.48 15.81 27.63
N GLU A 166 -46.56 15.75 28.60
CA GLU A 166 -46.34 14.66 29.58
C GLU A 166 -45.70 13.37 28.99
N HIS A 167 -44.36 13.27 29.06
CA HIS A 167 -43.60 12.15 28.50
C HIS A 167 -43.80 10.83 29.26
N GLY A 168 -44.78 10.05 28.83
CA GLY A 168 -44.86 8.61 29.11
C GLY A 168 -43.91 7.77 28.24
N LEU A 169 -42.83 8.32 27.68
CA LEU A 169 -41.91 7.60 26.80
C LEU A 169 -40.57 7.37 27.51
N GLU A 170 -40.24 6.11 27.79
CA GLU A 170 -38.94 5.71 28.34
C GLU A 170 -38.16 4.85 27.36
N PHE A 171 -36.84 4.98 27.35
CA PHE A 171 -35.94 4.16 26.53
C PHE A 171 -35.22 3.11 27.38
N GLY A 172 -34.86 1.98 26.77
CA GLY A 172 -34.15 0.90 27.43
C GLY A 172 -33.42 0.00 26.43
N TYR A 173 -32.65 -0.96 26.92
CA TYR A 173 -31.93 -1.94 26.10
C TYR A 173 -32.27 -3.37 26.53
N THR A 174 -32.54 -4.25 25.57
CA THR A 174 -32.70 -5.70 25.83
C THR A 174 -31.45 -6.43 25.37
N SER A 175 -30.65 -6.91 26.32
CA SER A 175 -29.44 -7.69 26.04
C SER A 175 -29.75 -9.19 25.88
N PHE A 176 -29.07 -9.83 24.94
CA PHE A 176 -29.05 -11.29 24.77
C PHE A 176 -27.85 -11.96 25.45
N GLY A 177 -26.82 -11.18 25.80
CA GLY A 177 -25.62 -11.65 26.48
C GLY A 177 -24.78 -10.47 26.98
N ASN A 178 -23.55 -10.75 27.43
CA ASN A 178 -22.63 -9.74 27.98
C ASN A 178 -21.69 -9.15 26.93
N GLU A 179 -21.83 -9.54 25.67
CA GLU A 179 -21.04 -8.96 24.58
C GLU A 179 -21.59 -7.57 24.21
N PRO A 180 -20.73 -6.58 23.91
CA PRO A 180 -21.15 -5.27 23.45
C PRO A 180 -22.12 -5.36 22.26
N TYR A 181 -23.18 -4.55 22.30
CA TYR A 181 -24.16 -4.48 21.22
C TYR A 181 -24.84 -5.81 20.85
N ASN A 182 -24.86 -6.78 21.78
CA ASN A 182 -25.57 -8.04 21.63
C ASN A 182 -27.00 -7.92 22.20
N GLY A 183 -27.86 -7.21 21.47
CA GLY A 183 -29.21 -6.88 21.92
C GLY A 183 -29.90 -5.90 20.98
N TYR A 184 -30.95 -5.26 21.47
CA TYR A 184 -31.65 -4.20 20.73
C TYR A 184 -32.21 -3.12 21.67
N PRO A 185 -32.26 -1.86 21.21
CA PRO A 185 -32.91 -0.78 21.95
C PRO A 185 -34.43 -0.96 21.94
N THR A 186 -35.07 -0.44 22.97
CA THR A 186 -36.51 -0.50 23.19
C THR A 186 -37.05 0.84 23.65
N TYR A 187 -38.33 1.06 23.41
CA TYR A 187 -39.08 2.15 24.02
C TYR A 187 -40.31 1.61 24.73
N THR A 188 -40.67 2.25 25.84
CA THR A 188 -41.82 1.93 26.66
C THR A 188 -42.76 3.12 26.65
N LEU A 189 -43.99 2.88 26.19
CA LEU A 189 -45.09 3.83 26.29
C LEU A 189 -45.84 3.60 27.60
N ILE A 190 -46.04 4.65 28.37
CA ILE A 190 -46.75 4.69 29.63
C ILE A 190 -48.03 5.50 29.40
N ASP A 191 -49.18 4.84 29.55
CA ASP A 191 -50.46 5.54 29.58
C ASP A 191 -50.57 6.32 30.89
N LEU A 192 -50.60 7.64 30.80
CA LEU A 192 -50.62 8.55 31.96
C LEU A 192 -51.90 8.45 32.79
N ASN A 193 -52.99 7.95 32.21
CA ASN A 193 -54.27 7.81 32.91
C ASN A 193 -54.39 6.47 33.64
N THR A 194 -53.80 5.40 33.10
CA THR A 194 -53.96 4.04 33.61
C THR A 194 -52.69 3.46 34.22
N GLY A 195 -51.53 4.07 33.97
CA GLY A 195 -50.21 3.54 34.32
C GLY A 195 -49.79 2.31 33.50
N ALA A 196 -50.58 1.91 32.49
CA ALA A 196 -50.28 0.74 31.67
C ALA A 196 -49.01 0.97 30.83
N GLN A 197 -48.10 0.00 30.83
CA GLN A 197 -46.84 0.07 30.10
C GLN A 197 -46.84 -0.89 28.91
N SER A 198 -46.37 -0.41 27.77
CA SER A 198 -46.17 -1.22 26.56
C SER A 198 -44.77 -0.99 26.00
N THR A 199 -43.91 -1.99 26.13
CA THR A 199 -42.54 -1.97 25.59
C THR A 199 -42.49 -2.54 24.18
N LYS A 200 -41.77 -1.88 23.27
CA LYS A 200 -41.57 -2.29 21.88
C LYS A 200 -40.10 -2.13 21.48
N ALA A 201 -39.66 -2.95 20.54
CA ALA A 201 -38.33 -2.85 19.96
C ALA A 201 -38.24 -1.63 19.02
N LEU A 202 -37.10 -0.95 19.02
CA LEU A 202 -36.81 0.21 18.19
C LEU A 202 -35.73 -0.17 17.16
N VAL A 203 -36.15 -0.80 16.05
CA VAL A 203 -35.23 -1.45 15.08
C VAL A 203 -35.19 -0.77 13.72
N TYR A 204 -35.90 0.34 13.54
CA TYR A 204 -35.81 1.11 12.31
C TYR A 204 -34.57 2.00 12.41
N GLU A 205 -33.67 1.90 11.44
CA GLU A 205 -32.38 2.64 11.45
C GLU A 205 -32.46 3.94 10.64
N GLY A 206 -33.62 4.21 10.02
CA GLY A 206 -33.78 5.30 9.06
C GLY A 206 -33.47 4.91 7.62
N SER A 207 -33.59 5.89 6.73
CA SER A 207 -33.47 5.76 5.27
C SER A 207 -32.35 6.60 4.66
N THR A 208 -31.83 7.58 5.41
CA THR A 208 -30.69 8.41 5.02
C THR A 208 -29.48 8.09 5.91
N GLN A 209 -28.27 8.42 5.44
CA GLN A 209 -27.05 8.25 6.23
C GLN A 209 -27.13 9.02 7.55
N GLU A 210 -27.61 10.26 7.53
CA GLU A 210 -27.76 11.09 8.73
C GLU A 210 -28.73 10.47 9.74
N GLN A 211 -29.85 9.91 9.30
CA GLN A 211 -30.79 9.20 10.19
C GLN A 211 -30.14 7.97 10.83
N ARG A 212 -29.33 7.23 10.06
CA ARG A 212 -28.57 6.08 10.56
C ARG A 212 -27.52 6.50 11.58
N GLU A 213 -26.81 7.60 11.35
CA GLU A 213 -25.85 8.15 12.31
C GLU A 213 -26.52 8.54 13.64
N PHE A 214 -27.70 9.18 13.59
CA PHE A 214 -28.47 9.47 14.80
C PHE A 214 -28.94 8.20 15.51
N TYR A 215 -29.38 7.19 14.77
CA TYR A 215 -29.77 5.90 15.32
C TYR A 215 -28.60 5.21 16.02
N ASP A 216 -27.47 5.05 15.32
CA ASP A 216 -26.27 4.37 15.84
C ASP A 216 -25.76 5.07 17.10
N TYR A 217 -25.78 6.41 17.12
CA TYR A 217 -25.41 7.20 18.29
C TYR A 217 -26.38 6.97 19.47
N ALA A 218 -27.69 6.99 19.23
CA ALA A 218 -28.68 6.74 20.28
C ALA A 218 -28.57 5.31 20.83
N VAL A 219 -28.31 4.32 19.98
CA VAL A 219 -28.04 2.93 20.40
C VAL A 219 -26.78 2.86 21.25
N ALA A 220 -25.69 3.55 20.89
CA ALA A 220 -24.47 3.58 21.67
C ALA A 220 -24.68 4.07 23.10
N LEU A 221 -25.41 5.18 23.29
CA LEU A 221 -25.73 5.68 24.63
C LEU A 221 -26.66 4.73 25.39
N THR A 222 -27.63 4.15 24.71
CA THR A 222 -28.63 3.27 25.34
C THR A 222 -28.00 1.97 25.81
N GLU A 223 -27.11 1.39 25.00
CA GLU A 223 -26.35 0.20 25.35
C GLU A 223 -25.34 0.49 26.45
N ALA A 224 -24.63 1.62 26.40
CA ALA A 224 -23.73 2.04 27.46
C ALA A 224 -24.43 2.25 28.82
N TYR A 225 -25.66 2.79 28.80
CA TYR A 225 -26.40 3.05 30.04
C TYR A 225 -27.13 1.80 30.56
N TYR A 226 -27.86 1.08 29.70
CA TYR A 226 -28.76 -0.01 30.10
C TYR A 226 -28.24 -1.41 29.80
N GLY A 227 -27.20 -1.54 28.96
CA GLY A 227 -26.66 -2.82 28.53
C GLY A 227 -25.92 -3.57 29.63
N THR A 228 -25.78 -4.88 29.44
CA THR A 228 -25.08 -5.80 30.35
C THR A 228 -23.60 -5.97 30.03
N SER A 229 -23.11 -5.36 28.94
CA SER A 229 -21.72 -5.45 28.48
C SER A 229 -20.74 -4.58 29.27
N ASP A 230 -21.26 -3.63 30.05
CA ASP A 230 -20.48 -2.62 30.75
C ASP A 230 -19.52 -1.87 29.80
N SER A 231 -19.99 -1.54 28.60
CA SER A 231 -19.22 -0.87 27.55
C SER A 231 -18.59 0.46 28.00
N VAL A 232 -19.20 1.12 28.98
CA VAL A 232 -18.67 2.30 29.67
C VAL A 232 -17.28 2.06 30.29
N ASN A 233 -17.04 0.88 30.86
CA ASN A 233 -15.80 0.54 31.53
C ASN A 233 -14.87 -0.36 30.69
N THR A 234 -15.43 -1.11 29.75
CA THR A 234 -14.68 -2.10 28.95
C THR A 234 -14.17 -1.54 27.62
N LEU A 235 -14.78 -0.47 27.09
CA LEU A 235 -14.39 0.16 25.82
C LEU A 235 -13.88 1.59 26.03
N LYS A 236 -13.07 2.07 25.09
CA LYS A 236 -12.66 3.48 25.02
C LYS A 236 -13.80 4.32 24.47
N THR A 237 -14.50 5.04 25.35
CA THR A 237 -15.69 5.80 24.99
C THR A 237 -15.37 7.22 24.50
N ALA A 238 -16.28 7.82 23.76
CA ALA A 238 -16.22 9.24 23.35
C ALA A 238 -16.56 10.21 24.50
N ALA A 239 -16.89 9.73 25.70
CA ALA A 239 -16.98 10.56 26.90
C ALA A 239 -15.60 11.14 27.25
N ASP A 240 -14.53 10.40 26.96
CA ASP A 240 -13.16 10.90 26.95
C ASP A 240 -12.87 11.61 25.62
N SER A 241 -12.56 12.90 25.71
CA SER A 241 -12.24 13.75 24.57
C SER A 241 -11.03 13.28 23.76
N GLU A 242 -10.10 12.53 24.36
CA GLU A 242 -8.93 11.99 23.64
C GLU A 242 -9.34 10.91 22.63
N ASN A 243 -10.40 10.14 22.93
CA ASN A 243 -10.89 9.07 22.06
C ASN A 243 -11.84 9.59 20.97
N ALA A 244 -12.57 10.67 21.24
CA ALA A 244 -13.62 11.18 20.35
C ALA A 244 -13.14 11.44 18.92
N GLY A 245 -11.93 11.98 18.75
CA GLY A 245 -11.34 12.23 17.44
C GLY A 245 -11.00 10.95 16.67
N TYR A 246 -10.45 9.95 17.36
CA TYR A 246 -10.09 8.67 16.73
C TYR A 246 -11.34 7.85 16.39
N ILE A 247 -12.35 7.85 17.26
CA ILE A 247 -13.66 7.23 16.99
C ILE A 247 -14.27 7.83 15.73
N LYS A 248 -14.27 9.16 15.59
CA LYS A 248 -14.75 9.84 14.38
C LYS A 248 -13.96 9.43 13.13
N TYR A 249 -12.64 9.32 13.25
CA TYR A 249 -11.78 8.82 12.18
C TYR A 249 -12.17 7.39 11.76
N LEU A 250 -12.42 6.49 12.70
CA LEU A 250 -12.88 5.11 12.44
C LEU A 250 -14.28 5.09 11.81
N SER A 251 -15.21 5.90 12.32
CA SER A 251 -16.56 6.02 11.74
C SER A 251 -16.52 6.48 10.28
N ASN A 252 -15.65 7.43 9.93
CA ASN A 252 -15.48 7.86 8.54
C ASN A 252 -14.99 6.72 7.65
N ILE A 253 -14.00 5.92 8.09
CA ILE A 253 -13.50 4.76 7.36
C ILE A 253 -14.63 3.74 7.17
N PHE A 254 -15.36 3.43 8.23
CA PHE A 254 -16.49 2.50 8.18
C PHE A 254 -17.55 2.92 7.15
N GLN A 255 -17.94 4.20 7.13
CA GLN A 255 -18.90 4.71 6.14
C GLN A 255 -18.36 4.60 4.70
N LYS A 256 -17.06 4.83 4.50
CA LYS A 256 -16.44 4.63 3.18
C LYS A 256 -16.42 3.15 2.80
N MET A 257 -16.12 2.24 3.72
CA MET A 257 -16.17 0.80 3.49
C MET A 257 -17.59 0.33 3.14
N LEU A 258 -18.62 0.82 3.83
CA LEU A 258 -20.03 0.53 3.52
C LEU A 258 -20.45 1.00 2.13
N SER A 259 -20.04 2.22 1.75
CA SER A 259 -20.50 2.83 0.49
C SER A 259 -19.74 2.37 -0.75
N ALA A 260 -18.44 2.10 -0.63
CA ALA A 260 -17.57 1.80 -1.77
C ALA A 260 -17.00 0.37 -1.77
N GLY A 261 -17.19 -0.38 -0.67
CA GLY A 261 -16.53 -1.67 -0.45
C GLY A 261 -15.06 -1.53 -0.04
N TYR A 262 -14.44 -2.65 0.29
CA TYR A 262 -13.04 -2.71 0.72
C TYR A 262 -12.31 -3.90 0.11
N TYR A 263 -10.98 -3.89 0.23
CA TYR A 263 -10.11 -5.03 -0.02
C TYR A 263 -8.86 -4.95 0.85
N THR A 264 -8.15 -6.08 0.98
CA THR A 264 -6.90 -6.21 1.72
C THR A 264 -5.83 -6.79 0.78
N GLU A 265 -4.56 -6.48 1.06
CA GLU A 265 -3.44 -7.15 0.39
C GLU A 265 -3.11 -8.49 1.06
N GLU A 266 -2.78 -9.51 0.25
CA GLU A 266 -2.48 -10.88 0.73
C GLU A 266 -1.14 -10.95 1.49
N GLU A 267 -0.13 -10.20 1.04
CA GLU A 267 1.22 -10.16 1.64
C GLU A 267 1.56 -8.72 2.08
N PRO A 268 1.07 -8.25 3.24
CA PRO A 268 1.24 -6.86 3.67
C PRO A 268 2.69 -6.41 3.78
N THR A 269 3.62 -7.31 4.07
CA THR A 269 5.06 -7.01 4.19
C THR A 269 5.73 -6.69 2.86
N GLU A 270 5.21 -7.23 1.77
CA GLU A 270 5.70 -6.99 0.40
C GLU A 270 4.86 -5.94 -0.34
N THR A 271 3.81 -5.42 0.31
CA THR A 271 2.83 -4.50 -0.28
C THR A 271 2.64 -3.25 0.59
N ILE A 272 1.55 -3.14 1.36
CA ILE A 272 1.20 -1.93 2.12
C ILE A 272 2.23 -1.53 3.18
N LYS A 273 3.10 -2.44 3.65
CA LYS A 273 4.20 -2.12 4.57
C LYS A 273 5.52 -1.83 3.86
N ASP A 274 5.60 -2.04 2.55
CA ASP A 274 6.72 -1.63 1.73
C ASP A 274 6.44 -0.24 1.13
N ASN A 275 7.22 0.74 1.57
CA ASN A 275 7.09 2.12 1.12
C ASN A 275 7.36 2.26 -0.38
N ALA A 276 8.34 1.52 -0.91
CA ALA A 276 8.71 1.59 -2.33
C ALA A 276 7.59 1.03 -3.21
N TRP A 277 6.99 -0.10 -2.80
CA TRP A 277 5.80 -0.63 -3.46
C TRP A 277 4.65 0.37 -3.44
N PHE A 278 4.34 0.94 -2.26
CA PHE A 278 3.21 1.85 -2.10
C PHE A 278 3.36 3.10 -2.96
N GLU A 279 4.55 3.72 -2.93
CA GLU A 279 4.87 4.88 -3.76
C GLU A 279 4.72 4.55 -5.25
N LYS A 280 5.27 3.41 -5.69
CA LYS A 280 5.17 2.98 -7.09
C LYS A 280 3.72 2.78 -7.52
N GLN A 281 2.87 2.18 -6.69
CA GLN A 281 1.45 2.01 -7.05
C GLN A 281 0.71 3.34 -7.17
N LEU A 282 1.07 4.35 -6.38
CA LEU A 282 0.52 5.70 -6.48
C LEU A 282 1.00 6.39 -7.78
N LYS A 283 2.29 6.31 -8.11
CA LYS A 283 2.86 6.86 -9.36
C LYS A 283 2.29 6.18 -10.60
N ASP A 284 2.08 4.87 -10.55
CA ASP A 284 1.45 4.08 -11.63
C ASP A 284 -0.07 4.37 -11.76
N GLY A 285 -0.67 5.11 -10.82
CA GLY A 285 -2.12 5.38 -10.79
C GLY A 285 -2.99 4.14 -10.49
N LYS A 286 -2.40 3.08 -9.96
CA LYS A 286 -3.11 1.85 -9.55
C LYS A 286 -3.78 2.03 -8.19
N LEU A 287 -3.15 2.82 -7.33
CA LEU A 287 -3.73 3.31 -6.09
C LEU A 287 -4.04 4.80 -6.23
N LEU A 288 -5.14 5.22 -5.64
CA LEU A 288 -5.61 6.60 -5.62
C LEU A 288 -5.72 7.06 -4.17
N LEU A 289 -5.55 8.37 -3.95
CA LEU A 289 -5.72 9.00 -2.65
C LEU A 289 -7.04 9.76 -2.62
N GLU A 290 -7.75 9.63 -1.50
CA GLU A 290 -8.88 10.49 -1.18
C GLU A 290 -8.70 11.05 0.23
N TYR A 291 -9.09 12.30 0.45
CA TYR A 291 -9.10 12.91 1.78
C TYR A 291 -10.53 13.20 2.23
N TYR A 292 -10.77 13.14 3.54
CA TYR A 292 -12.08 13.47 4.10
C TYR A 292 -12.32 14.99 4.08
N SER A 293 -13.29 15.43 3.29
CA SER A 293 -13.73 16.83 3.27
C SER A 293 -14.76 17.07 4.36
N THR A 294 -14.43 17.94 5.33
CA THR A 294 -15.35 18.33 6.41
C THR A 294 -16.53 19.17 5.90
N THR A 295 -16.36 19.86 4.78
CA THR A 295 -17.41 20.64 4.13
C THR A 295 -18.41 19.74 3.40
N GLU A 296 -17.91 18.77 2.62
CA GLU A 296 -18.78 17.86 1.86
C GLU A 296 -19.22 16.63 2.65
N LYS A 297 -18.65 16.41 3.84
CA LYS A 297 -18.87 15.24 4.72
C LYS A 297 -18.67 13.90 4.01
N LYS A 298 -17.67 13.84 3.11
CA LYS A 298 -17.30 12.63 2.36
C LYS A 298 -15.84 12.68 1.93
N PHE A 299 -15.32 11.53 1.50
CA PHE A 299 -14.01 11.45 0.87
C PHE A 299 -14.04 12.03 -0.55
N VAL A 300 -13.03 12.83 -0.87
CA VAL A 300 -12.83 13.49 -2.16
C VAL A 300 -11.46 13.12 -2.70
N SER A 301 -11.41 12.76 -3.99
CA SER A 301 -10.17 12.39 -4.67
C SER A 301 -9.16 13.53 -4.68
N THR A 302 -7.89 13.17 -4.51
CA THR A 302 -6.73 14.05 -4.67
C THR A 302 -5.67 13.32 -5.49
N SER A 303 -4.73 14.07 -6.07
CA SER A 303 -3.53 13.53 -6.71
C SER A 303 -2.28 13.96 -5.96
N ILE A 304 -1.18 13.25 -6.25
CA ILE A 304 0.17 13.57 -5.75
C ILE A 304 0.52 15.04 -6.05
N ASP A 305 0.21 15.52 -7.26
CA ASP A 305 0.55 16.88 -7.70
C ASP A 305 -0.34 17.98 -7.08
N SER A 306 -1.58 17.62 -6.74
CA SER A 306 -2.57 18.59 -6.24
C SER A 306 -2.59 18.69 -4.71
N ASP A 307 -2.06 17.69 -4.01
CA ASP A 307 -2.11 17.67 -2.55
C ASP A 307 -0.98 18.48 -1.94
N THR A 308 -1.36 19.53 -1.22
CA THR A 308 -0.41 20.41 -0.51
C THR A 308 0.42 19.72 0.57
N ALA A 309 0.03 18.53 1.03
CA ALA A 309 0.78 17.80 2.04
C ALA A 309 1.84 16.86 1.45
N ILE A 310 1.82 16.62 0.14
CA ILE A 310 2.72 15.70 -0.56
C ILE A 310 3.66 16.51 -1.43
N GLN A 311 4.94 16.12 -1.42
CA GLN A 311 5.94 16.69 -2.32
C GLN A 311 6.77 15.56 -2.93
N GLU A 312 7.20 15.80 -4.17
CA GLU A 312 8.15 14.95 -4.87
C GLU A 312 9.53 15.59 -4.77
N VAL A 313 10.51 14.83 -4.27
CA VAL A 313 11.88 15.29 -4.03
C VAL A 313 12.87 14.28 -4.60
N GLU A 314 14.08 14.75 -4.94
CA GLU A 314 15.18 13.87 -5.37
C GLU A 314 15.54 12.88 -4.25
N ASP A 315 15.75 11.60 -4.60
CA ASP A 315 16.12 10.59 -3.60
C ASP A 315 17.63 10.54 -3.34
N GLU A 316 18.13 11.54 -2.60
CA GLU A 316 19.56 11.69 -2.35
C GLU A 316 20.19 10.61 -1.44
N ARG A 317 19.38 9.79 -0.74
CA ARG A 317 19.89 8.91 0.33
C ARG A 317 20.63 7.69 -0.17
N GLU A 318 20.37 7.26 -1.40
CA GLU A 318 21.00 6.08 -1.99
C GLU A 318 22.09 6.40 -3.01
N LEU A 319 22.29 7.68 -3.37
CA LEU A 319 23.23 8.11 -4.42
C LEU A 319 24.64 7.56 -4.21
N SER A 320 25.18 7.63 -2.99
CA SER A 320 26.54 7.13 -2.71
C SER A 320 26.65 5.61 -2.87
N LEU A 321 25.62 4.85 -2.50
CA LEU A 321 25.62 3.40 -2.64
C LEU A 321 25.41 2.98 -4.10
N ILE A 322 24.53 3.69 -4.81
CA ILE A 322 24.26 3.53 -6.24
C ILE A 322 25.53 3.82 -7.04
N GLU A 323 26.18 4.96 -6.80
CA GLU A 323 27.45 5.34 -7.44
C GLU A 323 28.55 4.31 -7.16
N GLN A 324 28.64 3.81 -5.92
CA GLN A 324 29.60 2.76 -5.57
C GLN A 324 29.31 1.45 -6.32
N LYS A 325 28.05 1.00 -6.39
CA LYS A 325 27.68 -0.22 -7.13
C LYS A 325 27.97 -0.08 -8.63
N TYR A 326 27.57 1.05 -9.22
CA TYR A 326 27.82 1.38 -10.61
C TYR A 326 29.32 1.33 -10.92
N ASN A 327 30.15 2.02 -10.15
CA ASN A 327 31.60 2.02 -10.36
C ASN A 327 32.20 0.61 -10.25
N ASN A 328 31.79 -0.20 -9.27
CA ASN A 328 32.26 -1.58 -9.14
C ASN A 328 31.85 -2.46 -10.34
N GLN A 329 30.63 -2.32 -10.83
CA GLN A 329 30.14 -3.09 -11.98
C GLN A 329 30.80 -2.64 -13.28
N LEU A 330 31.01 -1.33 -13.45
CA LEU A 330 31.73 -0.76 -14.58
C LEU A 330 33.18 -1.27 -14.61
N ASP A 331 33.87 -1.26 -13.46
CA ASP A 331 35.23 -1.79 -13.34
C ASP A 331 35.32 -3.27 -13.74
N ASP A 332 34.35 -4.12 -13.34
CA ASP A 332 34.31 -5.54 -13.72
C ASP A 332 34.07 -5.72 -15.24
N LEU A 333 33.19 -4.90 -15.83
CA LEU A 333 32.95 -4.91 -17.26
C LEU A 333 34.18 -4.44 -18.04
N GLU A 334 34.83 -3.36 -17.61
CA GLU A 334 36.08 -2.87 -18.22
C GLU A 334 37.20 -3.92 -18.10
N ALA A 335 37.32 -4.62 -16.97
CA ALA A 335 38.29 -5.69 -16.80
C ALA A 335 38.05 -6.85 -17.78
N LYS A 336 36.79 -7.24 -18.00
CA LYS A 336 36.41 -8.25 -18.99
C LYS A 336 36.66 -7.78 -20.42
N ASP A 337 36.37 -6.52 -20.75
CA ASP A 337 36.65 -5.96 -22.07
C ASP A 337 38.14 -6.00 -22.40
N ASN A 338 38.96 -5.58 -21.42
CA ASN A 338 40.42 -5.65 -21.50
C ASN A 338 40.92 -7.09 -21.69
N GLN A 339 40.31 -8.07 -21.02
CA GLN A 339 40.66 -9.48 -21.20
C GLN A 339 40.33 -9.95 -22.63
N PHE A 340 39.16 -9.62 -23.15
CA PHE A 340 38.78 -9.95 -24.53
C PHE A 340 39.71 -9.30 -25.55
N ASP A 341 40.17 -8.07 -25.32
CA ASP A 341 41.17 -7.42 -26.18
C ASP A 341 42.53 -8.12 -26.18
N LEU A 342 42.97 -8.62 -25.03
CA LEU A 342 44.20 -9.41 -24.93
C LEU A 342 44.07 -10.75 -25.68
N GLU A 343 42.91 -11.40 -25.57
CA GLU A 343 42.63 -12.66 -26.27
C GLU A 343 42.53 -12.47 -27.79
N LEU A 344 41.86 -11.42 -28.27
CA LEU A 344 41.82 -11.06 -29.68
C LEU A 344 43.22 -10.79 -30.24
N LYS A 345 44.04 -10.00 -29.56
CA LYS A 345 45.45 -9.76 -29.96
C LYS A 345 46.26 -11.06 -30.06
N LYS A 346 46.01 -12.00 -29.14
CA LYS A 346 46.68 -13.31 -29.16
C LYS A 346 46.21 -14.15 -30.35
N LEU A 347 44.91 -14.18 -30.62
CA LEU A 347 44.34 -14.88 -31.78
C LEU A 347 44.85 -14.29 -33.09
N ASP A 348 44.91 -12.96 -33.22
CA ASP A 348 45.50 -12.28 -34.39
C ASP A 348 46.97 -12.65 -34.59
N THR A 349 47.74 -12.73 -33.50
CA THR A 349 49.15 -13.15 -33.56
C THR A 349 49.27 -14.60 -34.03
N GLU A 350 48.41 -15.50 -33.53
CA GLU A 350 48.37 -16.90 -33.96
C GLU A 350 47.91 -17.02 -35.42
N HIS A 351 46.89 -16.28 -35.84
CA HIS A 351 46.42 -16.23 -37.22
C HIS A 351 47.53 -15.83 -38.17
N ASN A 352 48.27 -14.76 -37.86
CA ASN A 352 49.42 -14.31 -38.67
C ASN A 352 50.53 -15.37 -38.76
N ALA A 353 50.80 -16.08 -37.67
CA ALA A 353 51.77 -17.18 -37.66
C ALA A 353 51.29 -18.38 -38.52
N LEU A 354 50.01 -18.76 -38.40
CA LEU A 354 49.40 -19.82 -39.19
C LEU A 354 49.35 -19.48 -40.68
N GLN A 355 49.01 -18.24 -41.03
CA GLN A 355 49.02 -17.73 -42.39
C GLN A 355 50.43 -17.82 -43.00
N THR A 356 51.45 -17.43 -42.23
CA THR A 356 52.86 -17.54 -42.66
C THR A 356 53.25 -19.01 -42.91
N GLU A 357 52.86 -19.93 -42.03
CA GLU A 357 53.07 -21.37 -42.24
C GLU A 357 52.32 -21.89 -43.47
N TYR A 358 51.08 -21.46 -43.64
CA TYR A 358 50.22 -21.83 -44.76
C TYR A 358 50.86 -21.43 -46.10
N ASP A 359 51.31 -20.18 -46.23
CA ASP A 359 51.95 -19.66 -47.44
C ASP A 359 53.28 -20.38 -47.73
N ALA A 360 54.05 -20.71 -46.69
CA ALA A 360 55.27 -21.49 -46.84
C ALA A 360 55.00 -22.92 -47.35
N VAL A 361 53.99 -23.61 -46.78
CA VAL A 361 53.59 -24.97 -47.22
C VAL A 361 53.01 -24.93 -48.64
N LYS A 362 52.17 -23.96 -48.94
CA LYS A 362 51.60 -23.74 -50.28
C LYS A 362 52.69 -23.54 -51.33
N SER A 363 53.68 -22.69 -51.05
CA SER A 363 54.82 -22.47 -51.97
C SER A 363 55.61 -23.76 -52.23
N VAL A 364 55.78 -24.62 -51.21
CA VAL A 364 56.45 -25.93 -51.38
C VAL A 364 55.61 -26.87 -52.25
N ILE A 365 54.29 -26.87 -52.11
CA ILE A 365 53.38 -27.65 -52.96
C ILE A 365 53.49 -27.16 -54.41
N GLU A 366 53.37 -25.86 -54.66
CA GLU A 366 53.46 -25.26 -56.00
C GLU A 366 54.77 -25.64 -56.70
N LYS A 367 55.92 -25.47 -56.02
CA LYS A 367 57.24 -25.85 -56.56
C LYS A 367 57.36 -27.35 -56.87
N ASN A 368 56.74 -28.21 -56.07
CA ASN A 368 56.75 -29.65 -56.32
C ASN A 368 55.84 -30.04 -57.49
N VAL A 369 54.69 -29.38 -57.64
CA VAL A 369 53.80 -29.57 -58.80
C VAL A 369 54.51 -29.13 -60.07
N GLU A 370 55.13 -27.94 -60.11
CA GLU A 370 55.89 -27.45 -61.27
C GLU A 370 57.02 -28.41 -61.67
N LYS A 371 57.82 -28.87 -60.69
CA LYS A 371 58.88 -29.86 -60.97
C LYS A 371 58.34 -31.16 -61.53
N THR A 372 57.22 -31.65 -60.99
CA THR A 372 56.58 -32.88 -61.47
C THR A 372 56.06 -32.67 -62.89
N PHE A 373 55.41 -31.54 -63.16
CA PHE A 373 54.88 -31.21 -64.49
C PHE A 373 55.99 -31.08 -65.54
N ASN A 374 57.12 -30.46 -65.20
CA ASN A 374 58.29 -30.34 -66.07
C ASN A 374 59.06 -31.66 -66.30
N ILE A 375 58.81 -32.70 -65.49
CA ILE A 375 59.40 -34.04 -65.68
C ILE A 375 58.52 -34.91 -66.60
N PHE A 376 57.23 -34.57 -66.74
CA PHE A 376 56.26 -35.32 -67.53
C PHE A 376 55.80 -34.59 -68.81
N SER A 377 56.29 -33.38 -69.08
CA SER A 377 56.23 -32.69 -70.38
C SER A 377 57.53 -32.88 -71.17
#